data_AF-A0A6M2E5H3-F1
#
_entry.id   AF-A0A6M2E5H3-F1
#
_cell.length_a   1.000
_cell.length_b   1.000
_cell.length_c   1.000
_cell.angle_alpha   90.00
_cell.angle_beta   90.00
_cell.angle_gamma   90.00
#
_symmetry.space_group_name_H-M   'P 1'
#
loop_
_entity.id
_entity.type
_entity.pdbx_description
1 polymer ?
#
loop_
_entity_poly.entity_id
_entity_poly.type
_entity_poly.pdbx_seq_one_letter_code
_entity_poly.pdbx_strand_id
1 'polypeptide(L)'
;MRKVLELMIRFQRLLLYPVSTVHWKASSRAFHDNLLTCPALMINSKRDQVASLETNLLVANKWRQKGTEVTFYTFDDSKHVQHMGRYPDLYCNEVLRLLRKVQLIA
;
A
#
# COMPACT_ATOMS: atom_id res chain seq x y z
N MET A 1 -17.79 -14.59 -25.12
CA MET A 1 -16.80 -13.56 -24.74
C MET A 1 -16.37 -13.65 -23.27
N ARG A 2 -17.20 -13.32 -22.27
CA ARG A 2 -16.79 -13.30 -20.84
C ARG A 2 -16.15 -14.60 -20.33
N LYS A 3 -16.76 -15.76 -20.58
CA LYS A 3 -16.24 -17.08 -20.14
C LYS A 3 -14.90 -17.45 -20.80
N VAL A 4 -14.70 -17.05 -22.06
CA VAL A 4 -13.46 -17.30 -22.81
C VAL A 4 -12.33 -16.45 -22.22
N LEU A 5 -12.58 -15.16 -21.98
CA LEU A 5 -11.62 -14.27 -21.34
C LEU A 5 -11.23 -14.77 -19.95
N GLU A 6 -12.21 -15.21 -19.15
CA GLU A 6 -11.96 -15.78 -17.83
C GLU A 6 -11.08 -17.04 -17.90
N LEU A 7 -11.35 -17.93 -18.86
CA LEU A 7 -10.54 -19.11 -19.12
C LEU A 7 -9.10 -18.74 -19.48
N MET A 8 -8.91 -17.76 -20.38
CA MET A 8 -7.58 -17.27 -20.76
C MET A 8 -6.81 -16.69 -19.57
N ILE A 9 -7.44 -15.89 -18.72
CA ILE A 9 -6.81 -15.32 -17.51
C ILE A 9 -6.41 -16.44 -16.53
N ARG A 10 -7.24 -17.48 -16.37
CA ARG A 10 -6.91 -18.64 -15.52
C ARG A 10 -5.71 -19.43 -16.09
N PHE A 11 -5.70 -19.70 -17.39
CA PHE A 11 -4.58 -20.38 -18.05
C PHE A 11 -3.28 -19.56 -17.97
N GLN A 12 -3.34 -18.27 -18.29
CA GLN A 12 -2.19 -17.37 -18.16
C GLN A 12 -1.60 -17.41 -16.75
N ARG A 13 -2.45 -17.37 -15.72
CA ARG A 13 -2.00 -17.44 -14.31
C ARG A 13 -1.27 -18.74 -13.98
N LEU A 14 -1.72 -19.88 -14.52
CA LEU A 14 -1.06 -21.17 -14.33
C LEU A 14 0.30 -21.18 -15.01
N LEU A 15 0.36 -20.76 -16.27
CA LEU A 15 1.60 -20.73 -17.07
C LEU A 15 2.63 -19.76 -16.48
N LEU A 16 2.19 -18.58 -16.05
CA LEU A 16 3.06 -17.55 -15.46
C LEU A 16 3.30 -17.74 -13.96
N TYR A 17 2.79 -18.82 -13.35
CA TYR A 17 2.96 -19.05 -11.92
C TYR A 17 4.45 -19.08 -11.51
N PRO A 18 5.30 -19.93 -12.10
CA PRO A 18 6.71 -20.00 -11.74
C PRO A 18 7.52 -18.78 -12.21
N VAL A 19 7.01 -18.01 -13.18
CA VAL A 19 7.74 -16.88 -13.79
C VAL A 19 7.50 -15.56 -13.04
N SER A 20 6.28 -15.31 -12.57
CA SER A 20 5.93 -14.02 -11.96
C SER A 20 5.09 -14.14 -10.70
N THR A 21 4.11 -15.05 -10.67
CA THR A 21 3.16 -15.11 -9.55
C THR A 21 3.84 -15.56 -8.26
N VAL A 22 4.80 -16.48 -8.34
CA VAL A 22 5.57 -16.94 -7.17
C VAL A 22 6.36 -15.79 -6.53
N HIS A 23 7.01 -14.96 -7.34
CA HIS A 23 7.80 -13.82 -6.87
C HIS A 23 6.90 -12.70 -6.33
N TRP A 24 5.78 -12.43 -6.98
CA TRP A 24 4.78 -11.49 -6.46
C TRP A 24 4.24 -11.93 -5.09
N LYS A 25 3.89 -13.22 -4.93
CA LYS A 25 3.42 -13.76 -3.63
C LYS A 25 4.50 -13.65 -2.55
N ALA A 26 5.75 -13.95 -2.89
CA ALA A 26 6.87 -13.82 -1.95
C ALA A 26 7.09 -12.36 -1.53
N SER A 27 7.09 -11.43 -2.49
CA SER A 27 7.20 -9.99 -2.25
C SER A 27 6.05 -9.46 -1.39
N SER A 28 4.80 -9.85 -1.69
CA SER A 28 3.64 -9.50 -0.88
C SER A 28 3.77 -10.01 0.55
N ARG A 29 4.18 -11.27 0.76
CA ARG A 29 4.43 -11.80 2.11
C ARG A 29 5.52 -11.01 2.85
N ALA A 30 6.64 -10.70 2.19
CA ALA A 30 7.71 -9.91 2.78
C ALA A 30 7.25 -8.49 3.16
N PHE A 31 6.42 -7.85 2.33
CA PHE A 31 5.82 -6.56 2.62
C PHE A 31 4.85 -6.62 3.82
N HIS A 32 4.00 -7.64 3.89
CA HIS A 32 3.11 -7.83 5.04
C HIS A 32 3.88 -8.16 6.32
N ASP A 33 4.98 -8.88 6.21
CA ASP A 33 5.83 -9.24 7.34
C ASP A 33 6.61 -8.02 7.85
N ASN A 34 7.18 -7.22 6.95
CA ASN A 34 7.94 -6.00 7.19
C ASN A 34 8.95 -6.09 8.34
N LEU A 35 10.23 -6.26 8.00
CA LEU A 35 11.32 -6.32 8.97
C LEU A 35 11.70 -4.95 9.54
N LEU A 36 11.13 -3.86 9.02
CA LEU A 36 11.44 -2.51 9.47
C LEU A 36 10.68 -2.18 10.77
N THR A 37 11.43 -1.69 11.75
CA THR A 37 10.91 -1.29 13.06
C THR A 37 10.79 0.22 13.23
N CYS A 38 11.08 0.99 12.18
CA CYS A 38 10.99 2.46 12.23
C CYS A 38 9.54 2.95 12.08
N PRO A 39 9.21 4.15 12.59
CA PRO A 39 7.90 4.74 12.37
C PRO A 39 7.59 4.88 10.87
N ALA A 40 6.38 4.47 10.48
CA ALA A 40 5.93 4.46 9.10
C ALA A 40 4.73 5.39 8.89
N LEU A 41 4.66 6.00 7.71
CA LEU A 41 3.49 6.74 7.23
C LEU A 41 2.87 5.99 6.05
N MET A 42 1.60 5.65 6.17
CA MET A 42 0.80 5.08 5.09
C MET A 42 -0.26 6.09 4.67
N ILE A 43 -0.19 6.53 3.42
CA ILE A 43 -1.13 7.47 2.80
C ILE A 43 -2.04 6.71 1.84
N ASN A 44 -3.33 6.97 1.88
CA ASN A 44 -4.32 6.37 0.98
C ASN A 44 -5.54 7.30 0.77
N SER A 45 -6.56 6.80 0.06
CA SER A 45 -7.79 7.53 -0.24
C SER A 45 -9.01 6.63 -0.19
N LYS A 46 -10.15 7.14 0.28
CA LYS A 46 -11.44 6.43 0.23
C LYS A 46 -11.95 6.19 -1.19
N ARG A 47 -11.49 6.99 -2.16
CA ARG A 47 -11.88 6.92 -3.58
C ARG A 47 -10.91 6.11 -4.45
N ASP A 48 -9.88 5.52 -3.84
CA ASP A 48 -8.96 4.63 -4.56
C ASP A 48 -9.67 3.31 -4.90
N GLN A 49 -9.83 3.04 -6.19
CA GLN A 49 -10.45 1.80 -6.70
C GLN A 49 -9.43 0.69 -6.98
N VAL A 50 -8.13 1.00 -6.87
CA VAL A 50 -7.02 0.06 -7.10
C VAL A 50 -6.56 -0.54 -5.78
N ALA A 51 -6.33 0.30 -4.77
CA ALA A 51 -5.89 -0.11 -3.44
C ALA A 51 -6.97 0.19 -2.39
N SER A 52 -7.67 -0.86 -1.94
CA SER A 52 -8.77 -0.68 -0.98
C SER A 52 -8.26 -0.24 0.39
N LEU A 53 -9.04 0.62 1.05
CA LEU A 53 -8.77 1.11 2.40
C LEU A 53 -8.61 -0.04 3.39
N GLU A 54 -9.47 -1.06 3.29
CA GLU A 54 -9.45 -2.24 4.15
C GLU A 54 -8.14 -3.03 4.02
N THR A 55 -7.65 -3.24 2.80
CA THR A 55 -6.39 -3.96 2.56
C THR A 55 -5.20 -3.19 3.14
N ASN A 56 -5.16 -1.87 2.93
CA ASN A 56 -4.13 -1.02 3.51
C ASN A 56 -4.17 -1.04 5.04
N LEU A 57 -5.37 -0.97 5.64
CA LEU A 57 -5.54 -1.01 7.09
C LEU A 57 -5.10 -2.36 7.68
N LEU A 58 -5.37 -3.47 6.98
CA LEU A 58 -4.87 -4.79 7.37
C LEU A 58 -3.34 -4.82 7.46
N VAL A 59 -2.64 -4.26 6.47
CA VAL A 59 -1.16 -4.15 6.48
C VAL A 59 -0.70 -3.31 7.67
N ALA A 60 -1.25 -2.11 7.81
CA ALA A 60 -0.90 -1.19 8.89
C ALA A 60 -1.09 -1.83 10.28
N ASN A 61 -2.20 -2.57 10.48
CA ASN A 61 -2.47 -3.26 11.73
C ASN A 61 -1.50 -4.42 11.99
N LYS A 62 -1.12 -5.18 10.97
CA LYS A 62 -0.09 -6.23 11.11
C LYS A 62 1.25 -5.63 11.55
N TRP A 63 1.65 -4.51 10.96
CA TRP A 63 2.89 -3.83 11.35
C TRP A 63 2.80 -3.28 12.78
N ARG A 64 1.66 -2.67 13.18
CA ARG A 64 1.42 -2.23 14.56
C ARG A 64 1.49 -3.36 15.58
N GLN A 65 0.94 -4.53 15.25
CA GLN A 65 1.02 -5.73 16.11
C GLN A 65 2.46 -6.19 16.34
N LYS A 66 3.38 -5.90 15.42
CA LYS A 66 4.81 -6.18 15.55
C LYS A 66 5.60 -5.07 16.26
N GLY A 67 4.91 -4.03 16.75
CA GLY A 67 5.53 -2.91 17.44
C GLY A 67 5.96 -1.76 16.54
N THR A 68 5.75 -1.84 15.22
CA THR A 68 6.02 -0.72 14.30
C THR A 68 4.97 0.37 14.50
N GLU A 69 5.41 1.59 14.79
CA GLU A 69 4.48 2.71 14.87
C GLU A 69 4.02 3.13 13.47
N VAL A 70 2.73 3.00 13.17
CA VAL A 70 2.19 3.35 11.84
C VAL A 70 1.19 4.49 11.93
N THR A 71 1.53 5.64 11.35
CA THR A 71 0.60 6.71 11.02
C THR A 71 -0.16 6.33 9.76
N PHE A 72 -1.49 6.42 9.80
CA PHE A 72 -2.35 6.05 8.67
C PHE A 72 -3.24 7.24 8.31
N TYR A 73 -2.95 7.89 7.19
CA TYR A 73 -3.65 9.08 6.73
C TYR A 73 -4.50 8.76 5.50
N THR A 74 -5.78 9.09 5.57
CA THR A 74 -6.76 8.78 4.53
C THR A 74 -7.37 10.06 3.98
N PHE A 75 -7.11 10.33 2.70
CA PHE A 75 -7.81 11.39 1.97
C PHE A 75 -9.26 10.98 1.65
N ASP A 76 -10.17 11.94 1.64
CA ASP A 76 -11.57 11.68 1.27
C ASP A 76 -11.74 11.43 -0.23
N ASP A 77 -11.06 12.23 -1.06
CA ASP A 77 -11.23 12.14 -2.52
C ASP A 77 -9.94 12.40 -3.27
N SER A 78 -9.21 11.34 -3.59
CA SER A 78 -8.13 11.37 -4.58
C SER A 78 -8.00 10.01 -5.27
N LYS A 79 -7.62 10.02 -6.55
CA LYS A 79 -7.39 8.78 -7.30
C LYS A 79 -6.06 8.13 -6.90
N HIS A 80 -5.89 6.88 -7.29
CA HIS A 80 -4.66 6.11 -7.09
C HIS A 80 -3.44 6.92 -7.57
N VAL A 81 -2.46 7.13 -6.69
CA VAL A 81 -1.21 7.89 -6.96
C VAL A 81 -1.43 9.39 -7.28
N GLN A 82 -2.58 9.97 -6.93
CA GLN A 82 -2.86 11.40 -7.19
C GLN A 82 -2.99 12.27 -5.93
N HIS A 83 -2.62 11.74 -4.76
CA HIS A 83 -2.77 12.44 -3.48
C HIS A 83 -1.97 13.76 -3.44
N MET A 84 -0.68 13.72 -3.77
CA MET A 84 0.18 14.91 -3.79
C MET A 84 -0.25 15.94 -4.83
N GLY A 85 -0.65 15.49 -6.03
CA GLY A 85 -1.09 16.40 -7.08
C GLY A 85 -2.38 17.13 -6.73
N ARG A 86 -3.29 16.48 -5.98
CA ARG A 86 -4.57 17.07 -5.58
C ARG A 86 -4.49 17.86 -4.27
N TYR A 87 -3.69 17.39 -3.32
CA TYR A 87 -3.56 17.95 -1.98
C TYR A 87 -2.08 18.14 -1.62
N PRO A 88 -1.34 19.00 -2.35
CA PRO A 88 0.10 19.13 -2.20
C PRO A 88 0.49 19.51 -0.77
N ASP A 89 -0.16 20.52 -0.20
CA ASP A 89 0.17 21.01 1.15
C ASP A 89 -0.10 19.96 2.22
N LEU A 90 -1.27 19.31 2.18
CA LEU A 90 -1.62 18.26 3.14
C LEU A 90 -0.69 17.05 3.02
N TYR A 91 -0.41 16.61 1.80
CA TYR A 91 0.50 15.49 1.56
C TYR A 91 1.90 15.80 2.10
N CYS A 92 2.46 16.97 1.75
CA CYS A 92 3.76 17.41 2.23
C CYS A 92 3.79 17.57 3.75
N ASN A 93 2.74 18.14 4.35
CA ASN A 93 2.65 18.29 5.80
C ASN A 93 2.70 16.95 6.53
N GLU A 94 2.02 15.92 6.03
CA GLU A 94 2.05 14.59 6.63
C GLU A 94 3.43 13.93 6.52
N VAL A 95 4.11 14.10 5.38
CA VAL A 95 5.50 13.64 5.21
C VAL A 95 6.45 14.38 6.15
N LEU A 96 6.40 15.71 6.18
CA LEU A 96 7.22 16.55 7.06
C LEU A 96 6.97 16.21 8.53
N ARG A 97 5.71 15.92 8.91
CA ARG A 97 5.34 15.49 10.26
C ARG A 97 6.04 14.19 10.65
N LEU A 98 6.09 13.19 9.76
CA LEU A 98 6.85 11.97 10.00
C LEU A 98 8.35 12.30 10.16
N LEU A 99 8.93 13.06 9.23
CA LEU A 99 10.36 13.37 9.22
C LEU A 99 10.81 14.12 10.48
N ARG A 100 10.02 15.10 10.97
CA ARG A 100 10.28 15.78 12.24
C ARG A 100 10.18 14.83 13.43
N LYS A 101 9.16 13.97 13.43
CA LYS A 101 8.96 12.98 14.49
C LYS A 101 10.17 12.03 14.63
N VAL A 102 10.76 11.64 13.52
CA VAL A 102 11.98 10.80 13.51
C VAL A 102 13.28 11.60 13.50
N GLN A 103 13.21 12.93 13.75
CA GLN A 103 14.35 13.84 13.86
C GLN A 103 15.27 13.86 12.62
N LEU A 104 14.71 13.62 11.43
CA LEU A 104 15.42 13.72 10.16
C LEU A 104 15.45 15.15 9.61
N ILE A 105 14.56 16.02 10.09
CA ILE A 105 14.50 17.45 9.78
C ILE A 105 14.10 18.24 11.03
N ALA A 106 14.33 19.56 11.01
CA ALA A 106 13.96 20.50 12.06
C ALA A 106 12.44 20.80 12.11
#